data_AF-A0A1F3JPM9-F1
#
_entry.id   AF-A0A1F3JPM9-F1
#
_cell.length_a   1.000
_cell.length_b   1.000
_cell.length_c   1.000
_cell.angle_alpha   90.00
_cell.angle_beta   90.00
_cell.angle_gamma   90.00
#
_symmetry.space_group_name_H-M   'P 1'
#
loop_
_entity.id
_entity.type
_entity.pdbx_description
1 polymer ?
#
loop_
_entity_poly.entity_id
_entity_poly.type
_entity_poly.pdbx_seq_one_letter_code
_entity_poly.pdbx_strand_id
1 'polypeptide(L)'
;MEISNPVLSVDYSDPDVINVNRKYYLTASSFNCIPGLPLLESTDLVHWNLIGYALQKLEPDSVYSKPQHGNGVWAPAIRFHNGQFYIYYSDPDFGIFVVTASKIEGPWSKPYLVQSGKGWIDPCPFWDDNGKAWLVHAWAGSRAGIKSTLILHQMSADGKQLLNNGILVFDGHEENRTVEGPKMYKRNGYYYIFAPAGGVTEGWQLVMRSEDIYGPYENRKVLHQGNTLINGPHQGAWITDHKGNDWFFHFQDKGAFGRIVHLQPMHWVDNWPQIGENIDATGLGEPVHQLKIQANQIPSESFIHSCSDEFNTPFLNLNWQWHANINPKWGSPSANLGFLRLNAWVMPDVKNLWEVPNLLLQKFPAENFSVETKLDLFLKEPGDKTGLLIMGSDYAYVGIERKETANFLVYKTCLGADKGKPEQTMFEIPWEHESVLLKVNVNPEGNCKFSFSSTTANYQSITPEFKAQPGRWIGAKCGLFCTGNIKTNDAGYVNADWFRFLKTK
;
A
#
# COMPACT_ATOMS: atom_id res chain seq x y z
N MET A 1 -2.78 27.27 -8.20
CA MET A 1 -2.47 27.28 -6.75
C MET A 1 -1.13 26.57 -6.60
N GLU A 2 -0.30 26.96 -5.64
CA GLU A 2 0.88 26.16 -5.33
C GLU A 2 0.45 25.00 -4.43
N ILE A 3 0.69 23.78 -4.90
CA ILE A 3 0.39 22.55 -4.18
C ILE A 3 1.71 21.89 -3.86
N SER A 4 1.90 21.45 -2.63
CA SER A 4 3.13 20.76 -2.25
C SER A 4 2.99 19.26 -2.50
N ASN A 5 4.03 18.68 -3.07
CA ASN A 5 4.25 17.25 -2.99
C ASN A 5 4.53 16.83 -1.53
N PRO A 6 4.24 15.58 -1.12
CA PRO A 6 3.54 14.55 -1.91
C PRO A 6 2.06 14.86 -2.11
N VAL A 7 1.47 14.42 -3.23
CA VAL A 7 0.02 14.50 -3.46
C VAL A 7 -0.75 13.44 -2.65
N LEU A 8 -0.10 12.34 -2.25
CA LEU A 8 -0.63 11.38 -1.28
C LEU A 8 0.45 11.01 -0.26
N SER A 9 0.25 11.43 0.99
CA SER A 9 1.15 11.10 2.12
C SER A 9 0.74 9.79 2.82
N VAL A 10 0.42 8.78 2.02
CA VAL A 10 0.03 7.44 2.47
C VAL A 10 0.77 6.42 1.61
N ASP A 11 1.08 5.25 2.18
CA ASP A 11 1.77 4.14 1.52
C ASP A 11 0.95 3.52 0.36
N TYR A 12 0.81 4.25 -0.75
CA TYR A 12 0.26 3.80 -2.02
C TYR A 12 1.41 3.57 -3.01
N SER A 13 2.28 2.65 -2.62
CA SER A 13 3.42 2.23 -3.41
C SER A 13 3.06 1.76 -4.81
N ASP A 14 4.02 1.86 -5.72
CA ASP A 14 3.92 1.30 -7.06
C ASP A 14 2.70 1.84 -7.85
N PRO A 15 2.43 3.16 -7.80
CA PRO A 15 1.18 3.72 -8.31
C PRO A 15 1.12 3.59 -9.83
N ASP A 16 -0.05 3.22 -10.34
CA ASP A 16 -0.38 3.33 -11.77
C ASP A 16 -1.70 4.07 -11.94
N VAL A 17 -1.74 4.99 -12.90
CA VAL A 17 -2.84 5.96 -13.06
C VAL A 17 -3.36 5.93 -14.49
N ILE A 18 -4.68 5.94 -14.64
CA ILE A 18 -5.34 6.11 -15.95
C ILE A 18 -6.39 7.22 -15.91
N ASN A 19 -6.71 7.74 -17.08
CA ASN A 19 -7.86 8.62 -17.30
C ASN A 19 -8.99 7.86 -17.99
N VAL A 20 -10.20 7.92 -17.43
CA VAL A 20 -11.42 7.42 -18.09
C VAL A 20 -12.54 8.43 -17.87
N ASN A 21 -13.16 8.91 -18.95
CA ASN A 21 -14.33 9.81 -18.91
C ASN A 21 -14.14 11.04 -18.00
N ARG A 22 -12.98 11.70 -18.12
CA ARG A 22 -12.60 12.87 -17.31
C ARG A 22 -12.45 12.63 -15.81
N LYS A 23 -12.23 11.38 -15.40
CA LYS A 23 -11.81 11.03 -14.05
C LYS A 23 -10.49 10.29 -14.10
N TYR A 24 -9.70 10.42 -13.05
CA TYR A 24 -8.43 9.74 -12.90
C TYR A 24 -8.58 8.65 -11.85
N TYR A 25 -8.03 7.48 -12.16
CA TYR A 25 -8.07 6.32 -11.30
C TYR A 25 -6.66 5.84 -11.01
N LEU A 26 -6.35 5.61 -9.74
CA LEU A 26 -5.07 5.09 -9.27
C LEU A 26 -5.27 3.73 -8.61
N THR A 27 -4.39 2.79 -8.93
CA THR A 27 -4.19 1.57 -8.15
C THR A 27 -2.74 1.49 -7.66
N ALA A 28 -2.51 0.71 -6.61
CA ALA A 28 -1.22 0.55 -5.96
C ALA A 28 -1.02 -0.89 -5.49
N SER A 29 0.22 -1.25 -5.14
CA SER A 29 0.50 -2.54 -4.48
C SER A 29 -0.23 -2.64 -3.14
N SER A 30 -0.52 -3.88 -2.75
CA SER A 30 -1.15 -4.17 -1.45
C SER A 30 -0.52 -5.35 -0.72
N PHE A 31 0.42 -6.06 -1.37
CA PHE A 31 1.10 -7.22 -0.83
C PHE A 31 0.09 -8.23 -0.31
N ASN A 32 0.27 -8.69 0.93
CA ASN A 32 -0.62 -9.64 1.59
C ASN A 32 -1.81 -8.98 2.28
N CYS A 33 -1.94 -7.66 2.20
CA CYS A 33 -3.00 -6.93 2.86
C CYS A 33 -4.30 -7.03 2.04
N ILE A 34 -5.38 -7.42 2.69
CA ILE A 34 -6.72 -7.53 2.09
C ILE A 34 -7.73 -6.63 2.82
N PRO A 35 -8.69 -6.01 2.12
CA PRO A 35 -8.81 -6.02 0.67
C PRO A 35 -7.61 -5.33 -0.01
N GLY A 36 -7.25 -5.83 -1.19
CA GLY A 36 -6.06 -5.49 -1.95
C GLY A 36 -6.40 -4.82 -3.28
N LEU A 37 -5.38 -4.29 -3.98
CA LEU A 37 -5.53 -3.41 -5.15
C LEU A 37 -6.46 -2.22 -4.83
N PRO A 38 -6.04 -1.30 -3.95
CA PRO A 38 -6.84 -0.11 -3.61
C PRO A 38 -7.16 0.69 -4.86
N LEU A 39 -8.38 1.21 -4.93
CA LEU A 39 -8.87 2.03 -6.03
C LEU A 39 -9.11 3.43 -5.52
N LEU A 40 -8.38 4.39 -6.07
CA LEU A 40 -8.54 5.79 -5.74
C LEU A 40 -9.08 6.55 -6.96
N GLU A 41 -9.95 7.53 -6.71
CA GLU A 41 -10.50 8.42 -7.72
C GLU A 41 -10.08 9.87 -7.46
N SER A 42 -9.74 10.59 -8.53
CA SER A 42 -9.51 12.02 -8.53
C SER A 42 -10.14 12.69 -9.75
N THR A 43 -10.46 13.98 -9.63
CA THR A 43 -10.86 14.84 -10.75
C THR A 43 -9.79 15.87 -11.11
N ASP A 44 -8.71 15.97 -10.34
CA ASP A 44 -7.71 17.04 -10.47
C ASP A 44 -6.26 16.59 -10.25
N LEU A 45 -6.01 15.27 -10.18
CA LEU A 45 -4.71 14.62 -9.97
C LEU A 45 -4.09 14.81 -8.58
N VAL A 46 -4.71 15.65 -7.73
CA VAL A 46 -4.13 16.06 -6.46
C VAL A 46 -4.95 15.51 -5.30
N HIS A 47 -6.26 15.67 -5.36
CA HIS A 47 -7.14 15.18 -4.30
C HIS A 47 -7.68 13.82 -4.69
N TRP A 48 -7.36 12.82 -3.88
CA TRP A 48 -7.73 11.44 -4.14
C TRP A 48 -8.62 10.90 -3.03
N ASN A 49 -9.67 10.18 -3.42
CA ASN A 49 -10.54 9.46 -2.51
C ASN A 49 -10.37 7.96 -2.73
N LEU A 50 -10.15 7.20 -1.66
CA LEU A 50 -10.26 5.74 -1.70
C LEU A 50 -11.73 5.37 -1.93
N ILE A 51 -12.03 4.74 -3.06
CA ILE A 51 -13.40 4.38 -3.46
C ILE A 51 -13.69 2.88 -3.35
N GLY A 52 -12.66 2.06 -3.13
CA GLY A 52 -12.82 0.62 -2.96
C GLY A 52 -11.55 -0.16 -3.24
N TYR A 53 -11.72 -1.44 -3.53
CA TYR A 53 -10.63 -2.39 -3.77
C TYR A 53 -11.04 -3.41 -4.83
N ALA A 54 -10.15 -3.70 -5.77
CA ALA A 54 -10.43 -4.68 -6.83
C ALA A 54 -10.30 -6.13 -6.34
N LEU A 55 -9.61 -6.37 -5.21
CA LEU A 55 -9.33 -7.71 -4.71
C LEU A 55 -9.80 -7.90 -3.27
N GLN A 56 -10.79 -8.77 -3.06
CA GLN A 56 -11.33 -9.04 -1.72
C GLN A 56 -10.60 -10.17 -0.98
N LYS A 57 -9.86 -11.01 -1.71
CA LYS A 57 -9.19 -12.20 -1.20
C LYS A 57 -8.00 -12.55 -2.10
N LEU A 58 -6.90 -13.02 -1.51
CA LEU A 58 -5.74 -13.55 -2.24
C LEU A 58 -5.86 -15.05 -2.47
N GLU A 59 -5.33 -15.52 -3.58
CA GLU A 59 -5.31 -16.93 -3.97
C GLU A 59 -3.86 -17.45 -4.07
N PRO A 60 -3.56 -18.69 -3.64
CA PRO A 60 -4.48 -19.65 -3.03
C PRO A 60 -4.73 -19.36 -1.53
N ASP A 61 -5.96 -19.60 -1.08
CA ASP A 61 -6.35 -19.38 0.33
C ASP A 61 -5.51 -20.15 1.35
N SER A 62 -5.01 -21.34 0.99
CA SER A 62 -4.15 -22.15 1.87
C SER A 62 -2.84 -21.44 2.26
N VAL A 63 -2.40 -20.48 1.45
CA VAL A 63 -1.20 -19.67 1.69
C VAL A 63 -1.56 -18.36 2.38
N TYR A 64 -2.62 -17.70 1.91
CA TYR A 64 -3.00 -16.35 2.34
C TYR A 64 -3.99 -16.29 3.51
N SER A 65 -4.45 -17.43 4.02
CA SER A 65 -5.15 -17.53 5.32
C SER A 65 -4.23 -17.26 6.52
N LYS A 66 -2.93 -17.07 6.27
CA LYS A 66 -1.90 -16.65 7.22
C LYS A 66 -1.18 -15.40 6.69
N PRO A 67 -0.56 -14.56 7.54
CA PRO A 67 0.23 -13.45 7.07
C PRO A 67 1.37 -13.88 6.15
N GLN A 68 1.53 -13.18 5.03
CA GLN A 68 2.57 -13.41 4.02
C GLN A 68 3.32 -12.11 3.74
N HIS A 69 3.88 -11.50 4.80
CA HIS A 69 4.44 -10.15 4.75
C HIS A 69 5.39 -9.93 3.56
N GLY A 70 5.04 -8.99 2.68
CA GLY A 70 5.82 -8.64 1.50
C GLY A 70 5.61 -9.54 0.28
N ASN A 71 4.73 -10.54 0.34
CA ASN A 71 4.28 -11.35 -0.81
C ASN A 71 2.85 -10.93 -1.21
N GLY A 72 2.21 -11.64 -2.16
CA GLY A 72 0.89 -11.28 -2.67
C GLY A 72 0.97 -10.25 -3.78
N VAL A 73 0.17 -9.18 -3.70
CA VAL A 73 0.02 -8.18 -4.77
C VAL A 73 1.22 -7.23 -4.83
N TRP A 74 2.14 -7.51 -5.74
CA TRP A 74 3.20 -6.58 -6.17
C TRP A 74 2.69 -5.63 -7.27
N ALA A 75 3.58 -4.75 -7.73
CA ALA A 75 3.40 -3.72 -8.75
C ALA A 75 2.24 -3.99 -9.75
N PRO A 76 1.12 -3.27 -9.64
CA PRO A 76 0.02 -3.42 -10.57
C PRO A 76 0.16 -2.52 -11.80
N ALA A 77 -0.55 -2.86 -12.87
CA ALA A 77 -0.86 -1.97 -13.98
C ALA A 77 -2.35 -1.95 -14.27
N ILE A 78 -2.95 -0.75 -14.32
CA ILE A 78 -4.37 -0.55 -14.62
C ILE A 78 -4.54 -0.02 -16.04
N ARG A 79 -5.45 -0.60 -16.82
CA ARG A 79 -5.80 -0.12 -18.17
C ARG A 79 -7.30 -0.15 -18.38
N PHE A 80 -7.81 0.77 -19.21
CA PHE A 80 -9.17 0.72 -19.71
C PHE A 80 -9.13 0.44 -21.21
N HIS A 81 -9.72 -0.67 -21.62
CA HIS A 81 -9.71 -1.12 -23.01
C HIS A 81 -11.06 -1.76 -23.36
N ASN A 82 -11.63 -1.37 -24.50
CA ASN A 82 -12.91 -1.88 -24.99
C ASN A 82 -14.05 -1.88 -23.95
N GLY A 83 -14.20 -0.78 -23.21
CA GLY A 83 -15.28 -0.62 -22.23
C GLY A 83 -15.05 -1.32 -20.89
N GLN A 84 -13.85 -1.87 -20.66
CA GLN A 84 -13.52 -2.70 -19.51
C GLN A 84 -12.23 -2.21 -18.84
N PHE A 85 -12.23 -2.19 -17.51
CA PHE A 85 -11.04 -2.03 -16.69
C PHE A 85 -10.32 -3.37 -16.52
N TYR A 86 -9.00 -3.34 -16.62
CA TYR A 86 -8.09 -4.44 -16.35
C TYR A 86 -7.08 -3.97 -15.31
N ILE A 87 -6.85 -4.78 -14.28
CA ILE A 87 -5.71 -4.59 -13.38
C ILE A 87 -4.89 -5.87 -13.42
N TYR A 88 -3.69 -5.76 -14.00
CA TYR A 88 -2.69 -6.81 -13.93
C TYR A 88 -1.86 -6.58 -12.69
N TYR A 89 -1.49 -7.65 -12.00
CA TYR A 89 -0.55 -7.60 -10.89
C TYR A 89 0.25 -8.89 -10.87
N SER A 90 1.44 -8.83 -10.31
CA SER A 90 2.24 -10.02 -10.05
C SER A 90 2.09 -10.48 -8.62
N ASP A 91 2.10 -11.79 -8.45
CA ASP A 91 2.55 -12.46 -7.24
C ASP A 91 3.92 -13.07 -7.54
N PRO A 92 5.00 -12.68 -6.82
CA PRO A 92 6.35 -13.12 -7.16
C PRO A 92 6.54 -14.63 -7.05
N ASP A 93 5.65 -15.35 -6.36
CA ASP A 93 5.75 -16.80 -6.15
C ASP A 93 4.80 -17.60 -7.07
N PHE A 94 3.71 -16.99 -7.54
CA PHE A 94 2.68 -17.68 -8.34
C PHE A 94 2.58 -17.21 -9.80
N GLY A 95 2.94 -15.96 -10.10
CA GLY A 95 2.99 -15.42 -11.46
C GLY A 95 2.12 -14.17 -11.68
N ILE A 96 1.68 -13.95 -12.91
CA ILE A 96 0.92 -12.76 -13.31
C ILE A 96 -0.57 -13.07 -13.30
N PHE A 97 -1.33 -12.24 -12.59
CA PHE A 97 -2.78 -12.30 -12.52
C PHE A 97 -3.42 -11.07 -13.17
N VAL A 98 -4.67 -11.22 -13.57
CA VAL A 98 -5.55 -10.12 -14.00
C VAL A 98 -6.90 -10.20 -13.31
N VAL A 99 -7.41 -9.04 -12.89
CA VAL A 99 -8.82 -8.83 -12.50
C VAL A 99 -9.44 -7.79 -13.43
N THR A 100 -10.74 -7.92 -13.68
CA THR A 100 -11.45 -7.06 -14.62
C THR A 100 -12.80 -6.59 -14.08
N ALA A 101 -13.22 -5.37 -14.45
CA ALA A 101 -14.56 -4.85 -14.17
C ALA A 101 -15.04 -3.88 -15.27
N SER A 102 -16.35 -3.81 -15.54
CA SER A 102 -16.90 -2.84 -16.51
C SER A 102 -17.08 -1.45 -15.91
N LYS A 103 -17.05 -1.36 -14.57
CA LYS A 103 -17.07 -0.15 -13.77
C LYS A 103 -15.96 -0.22 -12.74
N ILE A 104 -15.37 0.92 -12.39
CA ILE A 104 -14.27 0.96 -11.42
C ILE A 104 -14.73 0.50 -10.03
N GLU A 105 -15.98 0.76 -9.65
CA GLU A 105 -16.59 0.33 -8.39
C GLU A 105 -16.87 -1.19 -8.37
N GLY A 106 -16.68 -1.88 -9.49
CA GLY A 106 -16.94 -3.30 -9.66
C GLY A 106 -18.37 -3.62 -10.13
N PRO A 107 -18.79 -4.89 -9.97
CA PRO A 107 -18.03 -5.98 -9.34
C PRO A 107 -16.79 -6.36 -10.16
N TRP A 108 -15.69 -6.61 -9.46
CA TRP A 108 -14.44 -7.12 -10.05
C TRP A 108 -14.48 -8.65 -10.16
N SER A 109 -13.90 -9.18 -11.23
CA SER A 109 -13.75 -10.62 -11.42
C SER A 109 -12.84 -11.23 -10.35
N LYS A 110 -12.96 -12.56 -10.14
CA LYS A 110 -11.91 -13.31 -9.46
C LYS A 110 -10.57 -13.16 -10.22
N PRO A 111 -9.42 -13.23 -9.54
CA PRO A 111 -8.12 -13.25 -10.20
C PRO A 111 -8.03 -14.39 -11.22
N TYR A 112 -7.61 -14.05 -12.43
CA TYR A 112 -7.30 -15.00 -13.47
C TYR A 112 -5.78 -15.07 -13.64
N LEU A 113 -5.20 -16.27 -13.53
CA LEU A 113 -3.76 -16.49 -13.70
C LEU A 113 -3.41 -16.47 -15.20
N VAL A 114 -2.81 -15.38 -15.66
CA VAL A 114 -2.40 -15.16 -17.06
C VAL A 114 -1.15 -15.96 -17.38
N GLN A 115 -0.18 -15.94 -16.47
CA GLN A 115 1.08 -16.66 -16.60
C GLN A 115 1.50 -17.19 -15.24
N SER A 116 1.63 -18.51 -15.13
CA SER A 116 2.17 -19.14 -13.92
C SER A 116 3.69 -19.08 -13.90
N GLY A 117 4.28 -18.85 -12.73
CA GLY A 117 5.72 -19.02 -12.53
C GLY A 117 6.29 -18.11 -11.47
N LYS A 118 7.47 -18.49 -10.96
CA LYS A 118 8.19 -17.69 -9.98
C LYS A 118 8.97 -16.56 -10.63
N GLY A 119 8.93 -15.40 -9.99
CA GLY A 119 9.73 -14.23 -10.32
C GLY A 119 9.24 -13.41 -11.51
N TRP A 120 8.07 -13.69 -12.07
CA TRP A 120 7.40 -12.82 -13.03
C TRP A 120 6.85 -11.61 -12.30
N ILE A 121 7.38 -10.42 -12.55
CA ILE A 121 6.98 -9.20 -11.83
C ILE A 121 6.67 -8.03 -12.75
N ASP A 122 5.93 -7.08 -12.20
CA ASP A 122 5.66 -5.77 -12.78
C ASP A 122 5.03 -5.82 -14.18
N PRO A 123 3.96 -6.60 -14.38
CA PRO A 123 3.32 -6.72 -15.67
C PRO A 123 2.65 -5.41 -16.09
N CYS A 124 2.81 -5.02 -17.35
CA CYS A 124 2.03 -3.95 -17.96
C CYS A 124 1.43 -4.43 -19.30
N PRO A 125 0.11 -4.56 -19.40
CA PRO A 125 -0.54 -4.87 -20.67
C PRO A 125 -0.56 -3.63 -21.58
N PHE A 126 -0.56 -3.87 -22.88
CA PHE A 126 -0.62 -2.84 -23.91
C PHE A 126 -1.42 -3.35 -25.11
N TRP A 127 -2.52 -2.67 -25.43
CA TRP A 127 -3.30 -2.92 -26.64
C TRP A 127 -2.95 -1.87 -27.67
N ASP A 128 -2.52 -2.32 -28.84
CA ASP A 128 -2.00 -1.49 -29.91
C ASP A 128 -3.10 -1.18 -30.94
N ASP A 129 -2.96 -0.06 -31.64
CA ASP A 129 -3.91 0.41 -32.65
C ASP A 129 -3.97 -0.51 -33.88
N ASN A 130 -2.97 -1.38 -34.06
CA ASN A 130 -2.95 -2.40 -35.12
C ASN A 130 -3.76 -3.66 -34.77
N GLY A 131 -4.43 -3.69 -33.62
CA GLY A 131 -5.26 -4.81 -33.16
C GLY A 131 -4.49 -5.93 -32.45
N LYS A 132 -3.17 -5.80 -32.28
CA LYS A 132 -2.37 -6.73 -31.45
C LYS A 132 -2.36 -6.28 -30.00
N ALA A 133 -2.20 -7.24 -29.10
CA ALA A 133 -2.01 -6.98 -27.67
C ALA A 133 -0.65 -7.53 -27.22
N TRP A 134 -0.10 -6.90 -26.19
CA TRP A 134 1.23 -7.15 -25.67
C TRP A 134 1.25 -7.09 -24.15
N LEU A 135 2.25 -7.71 -23.55
CA LEU A 135 2.55 -7.56 -22.13
C LEU A 135 4.06 -7.44 -21.97
N VAL A 136 4.50 -6.36 -21.32
CA VAL A 136 5.89 -6.20 -20.87
C VAL A 136 5.97 -6.50 -19.39
N HIS A 137 7.07 -7.14 -18.97
CA HIS A 137 7.33 -7.43 -17.55
C HIS A 137 8.83 -7.43 -17.25
N ALA A 138 9.18 -7.49 -15.97
CA ALA A 138 10.54 -7.67 -15.47
C ALA A 138 10.69 -9.01 -14.73
N TRP A 139 11.93 -9.33 -14.35
CA TRP A 139 12.26 -10.50 -13.53
C TRP A 139 12.67 -10.09 -12.11
N ALA A 140 12.11 -10.76 -11.11
CA ALA A 140 12.53 -10.61 -9.72
C ALA A 140 13.79 -11.44 -9.46
N GLY A 141 14.93 -10.78 -9.29
CA GLY A 141 16.20 -11.47 -8.98
C GLY A 141 16.13 -12.35 -7.73
N SER A 142 15.29 -11.99 -6.77
CA SER A 142 15.05 -12.75 -5.54
C SER A 142 14.37 -14.11 -5.75
N ARG A 143 13.67 -14.32 -6.87
CA ARG A 143 12.91 -15.55 -7.17
C ARG A 143 13.39 -16.22 -8.45
N ALA A 144 13.53 -15.46 -9.53
CA ALA A 144 13.96 -15.95 -10.84
C ALA A 144 15.49 -16.10 -10.96
N GLY A 145 16.28 -15.46 -10.09
CA GLY A 145 17.73 -15.36 -10.25
C GLY A 145 18.17 -14.45 -11.40
N ILE A 146 17.23 -13.80 -12.08
CA ILE A 146 17.41 -12.87 -13.20
C ILE A 146 16.81 -11.52 -12.79
N LYS A 147 17.45 -10.41 -13.16
CA LYS A 147 16.95 -9.05 -12.95
C LYS A 147 17.47 -8.11 -14.04
N SER A 148 17.10 -6.83 -13.98
CA SER A 148 17.59 -5.78 -14.89
C SER A 148 17.30 -6.03 -16.37
N THR A 149 16.24 -6.76 -16.70
CA THR A 149 15.85 -7.07 -18.08
C THR A 149 14.35 -6.89 -18.24
N LEU A 150 13.93 -6.41 -19.40
CA LEU A 150 12.53 -6.24 -19.76
C LEU A 150 12.17 -7.16 -20.90
N ILE A 151 11.13 -7.97 -20.70
CA ILE A 151 10.68 -8.98 -21.64
C ILE A 151 9.29 -8.61 -22.17
N LEU A 152 9.15 -8.64 -23.49
CA LEU A 152 7.90 -8.39 -24.20
C LEU A 152 7.29 -9.70 -24.68
N HIS A 153 5.99 -9.87 -24.47
CA HIS A 153 5.21 -11.00 -24.96
C HIS A 153 4.08 -10.50 -25.84
N GLN A 154 3.76 -11.23 -26.90
CA GLN A 154 2.48 -11.06 -27.57
C GLN A 154 1.40 -11.66 -26.67
N MET A 155 0.27 -10.98 -26.56
CA MET A 155 -0.86 -11.35 -25.70
C MET A 155 -2.11 -11.58 -26.55
N SER A 156 -3.01 -12.46 -26.10
CA SER A 156 -4.34 -12.60 -26.68
C SER A 156 -5.13 -11.28 -26.57
N ALA A 157 -6.05 -11.02 -27.50
CA ALA A 157 -6.82 -9.78 -27.53
C ALA A 157 -7.66 -9.57 -26.25
N ASP A 158 -8.12 -10.66 -25.63
CA ASP A 158 -8.85 -10.63 -24.36
C ASP A 158 -7.95 -10.45 -23.12
N GLY A 159 -6.63 -10.40 -23.32
CA GLY A 159 -5.62 -10.18 -22.28
C GLY A 159 -5.28 -11.39 -21.41
N LYS A 160 -5.84 -12.57 -21.69
CA LYS A 160 -5.76 -13.70 -20.75
C LYS A 160 -4.65 -14.71 -21.03
N GLN A 161 -3.94 -14.59 -22.14
CA GLN A 161 -2.90 -15.56 -22.51
C GLN A 161 -1.70 -14.88 -23.15
N LEU A 162 -0.49 -15.31 -22.76
CA LEU A 162 0.73 -14.99 -23.50
C LEU A 162 0.89 -16.00 -24.65
N LEU A 163 1.25 -15.51 -25.83
CA LEU A 163 1.24 -16.26 -27.09
C LEU A 163 2.63 -16.68 -27.55
N ASN A 164 3.68 -16.35 -26.78
CA ASN A 164 5.05 -16.71 -27.08
C ASN A 164 5.87 -16.87 -25.78
N ASN A 165 7.17 -17.14 -25.91
CA ASN A 165 8.08 -17.37 -24.78
C ASN A 165 8.79 -16.09 -24.30
N GLY A 166 8.43 -14.93 -24.83
CA GLY A 166 9.05 -13.65 -24.50
C GLY A 166 10.21 -13.25 -25.40
N ILE A 167 10.37 -11.94 -25.55
CA ILE A 167 11.41 -11.29 -26.35
C ILE A 167 12.12 -10.29 -25.43
N LEU A 168 13.43 -10.43 -25.26
CA LEU A 168 14.24 -9.44 -24.52
C LEU A 168 14.29 -8.15 -25.34
N VAL A 169 13.69 -7.08 -24.82
CA VAL A 169 13.64 -5.78 -25.50
C VAL A 169 14.56 -4.73 -24.86
N PHE A 170 15.01 -4.99 -23.63
CA PHE A 170 15.97 -4.13 -22.94
C PHE A 170 16.79 -4.92 -21.92
N ASP A 171 18.12 -4.71 -21.93
CA ASP A 171 19.05 -5.22 -20.94
C ASP A 171 19.75 -4.04 -20.25
N GLY A 172 19.52 -3.90 -18.94
CA GLY A 172 20.05 -2.82 -18.12
C GLY A 172 21.29 -3.20 -17.31
N HIS A 173 21.90 -4.39 -17.47
CA HIS A 173 22.96 -4.83 -16.56
C HIS A 173 24.15 -3.88 -16.45
N GLU A 174 24.58 -3.26 -17.55
CA GLU A 174 25.77 -2.42 -17.58
C GLU A 174 25.56 -1.07 -16.87
N GLU A 175 24.47 -0.36 -17.19
CA GLU A 175 24.27 1.03 -16.75
C GLU A 175 23.00 1.26 -15.91
N ASN A 176 22.07 0.33 -15.96
CA ASN A 176 20.67 0.46 -15.52
C ASN A 176 20.24 -0.74 -14.66
N ARG A 177 21.10 -1.13 -13.72
CA ARG A 177 20.87 -2.25 -12.80
C ARG A 177 19.50 -2.12 -12.13
N THR A 178 18.81 -3.23 -11.93
CA THR A 178 17.47 -3.24 -11.33
C THR A 178 16.46 -2.41 -12.14
N VAL A 179 16.59 -2.37 -13.47
CA VAL A 179 15.47 -1.88 -14.29
C VAL A 179 14.28 -2.82 -14.12
N GLU A 180 13.15 -2.25 -13.70
CA GLU A 180 11.92 -2.95 -13.37
C GLU A 180 10.71 -2.01 -13.51
N GLY A 181 9.52 -2.39 -13.06
CA GLY A 181 8.34 -1.53 -13.06
C GLY A 181 7.89 -1.00 -14.44
N PRO A 182 8.02 -1.73 -15.57
CA PRO A 182 7.79 -1.16 -16.89
C PRO A 182 6.34 -0.74 -17.08
N LYS A 183 6.11 0.48 -17.58
CA LYS A 183 4.83 0.97 -18.10
C LYS A 183 4.97 1.30 -19.57
N MET A 184 4.14 0.67 -20.39
CA MET A 184 4.19 0.81 -21.84
C MET A 184 3.15 1.80 -22.36
N TYR A 185 3.56 2.63 -23.31
CA TYR A 185 2.74 3.66 -23.98
C TYR A 185 3.10 3.75 -25.46
N LYS A 186 2.28 4.47 -26.23
CA LYS A 186 2.57 4.81 -27.63
C LYS A 186 2.23 6.28 -27.89
N ARG A 187 3.14 7.00 -28.55
CA ARG A 187 2.97 8.43 -28.88
C ARG A 187 3.80 8.79 -30.10
N ASN A 188 3.22 9.54 -31.05
CA ASN A 188 3.94 10.06 -32.22
C ASN A 188 4.76 9.01 -33.00
N GLY A 189 4.21 7.81 -33.19
CA GLY A 189 4.88 6.73 -33.91
C GLY A 189 5.90 5.93 -33.08
N TYR A 190 6.19 6.32 -31.85
CA TYR A 190 7.08 5.60 -30.95
C TYR A 190 6.30 4.77 -29.92
N TYR A 191 6.81 3.59 -29.61
CA TYR A 191 6.53 2.85 -28.38
C TYR A 191 7.45 3.35 -27.29
N TYR A 192 6.91 3.62 -26.11
CA TYR A 192 7.66 4.03 -24.93
C TYR A 192 7.55 2.97 -23.83
N ILE A 193 8.65 2.74 -23.12
CA ILE A 193 8.65 2.01 -21.86
C ILE A 193 9.22 2.94 -20.79
N PHE A 194 8.40 3.25 -19.79
CA PHE A 194 8.83 3.97 -18.59
C PHE A 194 9.17 2.91 -17.55
N ALA A 195 10.41 2.86 -17.09
CA ALA A 195 10.86 1.88 -16.11
C ALA A 195 11.89 2.54 -15.17
N PRO A 196 11.70 2.55 -13.85
CA PRO A 196 12.77 2.94 -12.95
C PRO A 196 13.95 1.97 -13.00
N ALA A 197 15.13 2.44 -12.57
CA ALA A 197 16.32 1.62 -12.36
C ALA A 197 17.12 2.14 -11.15
N GLY A 198 18.12 1.37 -10.71
CA GLY A 198 18.98 1.69 -9.56
C GLY A 198 18.45 1.20 -8.21
N GLY A 199 17.20 0.77 -8.15
CA GLY A 199 16.49 0.34 -6.94
C GLY A 199 15.72 1.48 -6.28
N VAL A 200 15.01 1.18 -5.19
CA VAL A 200 13.99 2.06 -4.63
C VAL A 200 14.52 3.38 -4.04
N THR A 201 15.61 3.37 -3.24
CA THR A 201 16.03 4.59 -2.51
C THR A 201 16.97 5.49 -3.31
N GLU A 202 17.87 4.89 -4.11
CA GLU A 202 18.93 5.62 -4.85
C GLU A 202 18.66 5.65 -6.36
N GLY A 203 17.48 5.21 -6.78
CA GLY A 203 17.14 5.00 -8.18
C GLY A 203 16.87 6.27 -8.98
N TRP A 204 16.54 6.06 -10.24
CA TRP A 204 16.13 7.08 -11.20
C TRP A 204 15.07 6.51 -12.14
N GLN A 205 14.33 7.40 -12.80
CA GLN A 205 13.39 7.04 -13.84
C GLN A 205 14.10 6.95 -15.20
N LEU A 206 14.00 5.80 -15.86
CA LEU A 206 14.34 5.66 -17.28
C LEU A 206 13.10 5.78 -18.15
N VAL A 207 13.31 6.32 -19.34
CA VAL A 207 12.39 6.18 -20.45
C VAL A 207 13.16 5.57 -21.60
N MET A 208 12.55 4.57 -22.22
CA MET A 208 13.00 3.93 -23.44
C MET A 208 12.01 4.25 -24.55
N ARG A 209 12.46 4.45 -25.78
CA ARG A 209 11.57 4.51 -26.94
C ARG A 209 12.13 3.82 -28.19
N SER A 210 11.23 3.37 -29.06
CA SER A 210 11.55 2.82 -30.38
C SER A 210 10.37 2.94 -31.33
N GLU A 211 10.62 2.99 -32.64
CA GLU A 211 9.57 2.95 -33.68
C GLU A 211 9.10 1.51 -33.95
N ASP A 212 9.91 0.52 -33.59
CA ASP A 212 9.56 -0.89 -33.60
C ASP A 212 9.30 -1.36 -32.16
N ILE A 213 8.21 -2.09 -31.95
CA ILE A 213 7.84 -2.62 -30.64
C ILE A 213 8.89 -3.63 -30.11
N TYR A 214 9.66 -4.24 -31.01
CA TYR A 214 10.74 -5.15 -30.65
C TYR A 214 12.07 -4.43 -30.38
N GLY A 215 12.13 -3.12 -30.59
CA GLY A 215 13.35 -2.33 -30.48
C GLY A 215 14.20 -2.32 -31.76
N PRO A 216 15.48 -1.91 -31.67
CA PRO A 216 16.18 -1.56 -30.44
C PRO A 216 15.59 -0.31 -29.80
N TYR A 217 15.58 -0.29 -28.47
CA TYR A 217 15.12 0.86 -27.69
C TYR A 217 16.31 1.77 -27.35
N GLU A 218 16.23 3.04 -27.77
CA GLU A 218 17.08 4.08 -27.18
C GLU A 218 16.53 4.44 -25.79
N ASN A 219 17.41 4.81 -24.84
CA ASN A 219 17.01 5.08 -23.46
C ASN A 219 17.65 6.38 -22.92
N ARG A 220 16.95 7.02 -21.97
CA ARG A 220 17.44 8.17 -21.22
C ARG A 220 17.02 8.09 -19.75
N LYS A 221 17.90 8.58 -18.87
CA LYS A 221 17.53 8.97 -17.50
C LYS A 221 16.78 10.30 -17.59
N VAL A 222 15.55 10.35 -17.11
CA VAL A 222 14.68 11.53 -17.25
C VAL A 222 14.32 12.18 -15.91
N LEU A 223 14.50 11.48 -14.80
CA LEU A 223 14.26 11.99 -13.46
C LEU A 223 15.18 11.26 -12.47
N HIS A 224 15.82 12.00 -11.57
CA HIS A 224 16.65 11.43 -10.50
C HIS A 224 16.56 12.31 -9.25
N GLN A 225 17.00 11.82 -8.08
CA GLN A 225 16.92 12.58 -6.83
C GLN A 225 17.65 13.94 -6.92
N GLY A 226 18.86 13.95 -7.48
CA GLY A 226 19.70 15.15 -7.53
C GLY A 226 19.91 15.79 -6.17
N ASN A 227 19.60 17.08 -6.03
CA ASN A 227 19.74 17.83 -4.77
C ASN A 227 18.47 17.85 -3.91
N THR A 228 17.45 17.07 -4.29
CA THR A 228 16.14 17.09 -3.62
C THR A 228 16.10 16.14 -2.42
N LEU A 229 15.11 16.36 -1.55
CA LEU A 229 14.76 15.43 -0.47
C LEU A 229 13.85 14.27 -0.93
N ILE A 230 13.51 14.21 -2.22
CA ILE A 230 12.63 13.19 -2.80
C ILE A 230 13.52 12.11 -3.41
N ASN A 231 13.83 11.10 -2.60
CA ASN A 231 14.76 10.03 -2.97
C ASN A 231 14.17 9.08 -4.01
N GLY A 232 15.07 8.47 -4.78
CA GLY A 232 14.83 7.40 -5.75
C GLY A 232 13.47 7.43 -6.43
N PRO A 233 13.20 8.37 -7.36
CA PRO A 233 11.96 8.36 -8.14
C PRO A 233 11.78 6.99 -8.78
N HIS A 234 10.76 6.27 -8.32
CA HIS A 234 10.55 4.88 -8.65
C HIS A 234 9.08 4.63 -8.93
N GLN A 235 8.85 3.80 -9.96
CA GLN A 235 7.57 3.26 -10.44
C GLN A 235 6.41 4.26 -10.50
N GLY A 236 5.82 4.40 -11.68
CA GLY A 236 4.96 5.55 -11.91
C GLY A 236 4.09 5.45 -13.14
N ALA A 237 3.35 6.52 -13.38
CA ALA A 237 2.45 6.63 -14.51
C ALA A 237 2.56 7.99 -15.17
N TRP A 238 2.65 7.99 -16.50
CA TRP A 238 2.44 9.19 -17.30
C TRP A 238 0.93 9.39 -17.48
N ILE A 239 0.45 10.60 -17.24
CA ILE A 239 -0.94 10.98 -17.45
C ILE A 239 -1.04 12.36 -18.11
N THR A 240 -2.03 12.55 -18.96
CA THR A 240 -2.38 13.86 -19.51
C THR A 240 -3.64 14.37 -18.83
N ASP A 241 -3.63 15.62 -18.36
CA ASP A 241 -4.79 16.25 -17.74
C ASP A 241 -5.84 16.74 -18.77
N HIS A 242 -6.99 17.21 -18.31
CA HIS A 242 -8.08 17.70 -19.18
C HIS A 242 -7.73 18.95 -20.00
N LYS A 243 -6.61 19.59 -19.71
CA LYS A 243 -6.10 20.76 -20.43
C LYS A 243 -4.97 20.40 -21.40
N GLY A 244 -4.58 19.12 -21.45
CA GLY A 244 -3.50 18.66 -22.30
C GLY A 244 -2.11 18.80 -21.69
N ASN A 245 -1.98 19.09 -20.39
CA ASN A 245 -0.67 19.07 -19.74
C ASN A 245 -0.32 17.65 -19.33
N ASP A 246 0.94 17.27 -19.54
CA ASP A 246 1.45 15.97 -19.12
C ASP A 246 2.02 16.03 -17.70
N TRP A 247 1.83 14.94 -16.98
CA TRP A 247 2.27 14.75 -15.60
C TRP A 247 2.82 13.35 -15.40
N PHE A 248 3.72 13.21 -14.43
CA PHE A 248 4.29 11.92 -14.06
C PHE A 248 4.10 11.64 -12.56
N PHE A 249 3.38 10.56 -12.24
CA PHE A 249 3.31 10.03 -10.89
C PHE A 249 4.54 9.17 -10.62
N HIS A 250 5.07 9.23 -9.40
CA HIS A 250 6.02 8.24 -8.88
C HIS A 250 5.89 8.17 -7.36
N PHE A 251 6.55 7.21 -6.72
CA PHE A 251 6.62 7.19 -5.26
C PHE A 251 7.99 7.63 -4.71
N GLN A 252 8.03 7.89 -3.41
CA GLN A 252 9.22 8.13 -2.59
C GLN A 252 9.22 7.18 -1.38
N ASP A 253 10.35 6.55 -1.05
CA ASP A 253 10.48 5.74 0.17
C ASP A 253 10.73 6.60 1.42
N LYS A 254 9.85 6.46 2.42
CA LYS A 254 9.87 7.21 3.69
C LYS A 254 9.90 6.29 4.91
N GLY A 255 10.42 5.07 4.74
CA GLY A 255 10.64 4.13 5.84
C GLY A 255 9.34 3.78 6.54
N ALA A 256 9.19 4.15 7.82
CA ALA A 256 7.99 3.83 8.61
C ALA A 256 6.68 4.41 8.02
N PHE A 257 6.74 5.46 7.21
CA PHE A 257 5.56 6.00 6.52
C PHE A 257 5.24 5.29 5.19
N GLY A 258 6.08 4.33 4.80
CA GLY A 258 5.96 3.58 3.56
C GLY A 258 6.37 4.41 2.35
N ARG A 259 5.76 4.13 1.21
CA ARG A 259 6.06 4.72 -0.09
C ARG A 259 4.96 5.68 -0.52
N ILE A 260 5.21 6.98 -0.34
CA ILE A 260 4.26 8.07 -0.57
C ILE A 260 4.30 8.54 -2.02
N VAL A 261 3.21 9.10 -2.54
CA VAL A 261 3.05 9.39 -3.98
C VAL A 261 3.28 10.87 -4.28
N HIS A 262 4.13 11.11 -5.27
CA HIS A 262 4.47 12.41 -5.82
C HIS A 262 3.92 12.57 -7.24
N LEU A 263 3.66 13.81 -7.61
CA LEU A 263 3.28 14.21 -8.97
C LEU A 263 4.33 15.18 -9.51
N GLN A 264 4.82 14.97 -10.71
CA GLN A 264 5.83 15.82 -11.34
C GLN A 264 5.29 16.43 -12.63
N PRO A 265 5.60 17.71 -12.92
CA PRO A 265 5.30 18.29 -14.22
C PRO A 265 6.09 17.54 -15.29
N MET A 266 5.50 17.34 -16.46
CA MET A 266 6.13 16.66 -17.57
C MET A 266 5.81 17.39 -18.87
N HIS A 267 6.80 17.51 -19.75
CA HIS A 267 6.61 18.06 -21.09
C HIS A 267 7.49 17.33 -22.10
N TRP A 268 7.20 17.51 -23.38
CA TRP A 268 7.88 16.80 -24.46
C TRP A 268 8.78 17.73 -25.26
N VAL A 269 10.04 17.32 -25.44
CA VAL A 269 11.01 17.98 -26.32
C VAL A 269 11.61 16.91 -27.22
N ASP A 270 11.52 17.09 -28.55
CA ASP A 270 12.02 16.12 -29.54
C ASP A 270 11.55 14.68 -29.29
N ASN A 271 10.27 14.54 -28.93
CA ASN A 271 9.61 13.27 -28.55
C ASN A 271 10.25 12.56 -27.33
N TRP A 272 11.01 13.27 -26.50
CA TRP A 272 11.49 12.79 -25.19
C TRP A 272 10.76 13.53 -24.07
N PRO A 273 10.37 12.83 -22.99
CA PRO A 273 9.79 13.51 -21.84
C PRO A 273 10.88 14.13 -20.97
N GLN A 274 10.65 15.36 -20.54
CA GLN A 274 11.38 16.05 -19.50
C GLN A 274 10.46 16.15 -18.28
N ILE A 275 10.90 15.57 -17.16
CA ILE A 275 10.07 15.39 -15.96
C ILE A 275 10.70 16.17 -14.80
N GLY A 276 9.88 16.86 -14.01
CA GLY A 276 10.37 17.67 -12.90
C GLY A 276 11.00 18.98 -13.36
N GLU A 277 11.93 19.50 -12.56
CA GLU A 277 12.73 20.68 -12.90
C GLU A 277 13.94 20.25 -13.73
N ASN A 278 14.06 20.75 -14.96
CA ASN A 278 15.17 20.42 -15.84
C ASN A 278 16.48 21.06 -15.32
N ILE A 279 17.52 20.25 -15.17
CA ILE A 279 18.81 20.70 -14.64
C ILE A 279 19.92 20.81 -15.69
N ASP A 280 19.72 20.25 -16.90
CA ASP A 280 20.75 20.28 -17.95
C ASP A 280 20.20 20.25 -19.39
N ALA A 281 21.10 20.24 -20.37
CA ALA A 281 20.75 20.21 -21.79
C ALA A 281 20.29 18.83 -22.29
N THR A 282 20.50 17.76 -21.52
CA THR A 282 20.06 16.40 -21.85
C THR A 282 18.58 16.16 -21.57
N GLY A 283 17.98 17.04 -20.74
CA GLY A 283 16.61 16.94 -20.29
C GLY A 283 16.45 16.11 -19.01
N LEU A 284 17.55 15.84 -18.29
CA LEU A 284 17.51 15.21 -16.98
C LEU A 284 16.86 16.17 -15.98
N GLY A 285 15.87 15.69 -15.24
CA GLY A 285 15.21 16.49 -14.22
C GLY A 285 15.39 16.01 -12.78
N GLU A 286 15.01 16.90 -11.87
CA GLU A 286 14.89 16.68 -10.43
C GLU A 286 13.43 16.85 -9.96
N PRO A 287 12.94 16.04 -9.01
CA PRO A 287 11.59 16.17 -8.45
C PRO A 287 11.32 17.56 -7.86
N VAL A 288 10.18 18.17 -8.21
CA VAL A 288 9.76 19.44 -7.62
C VAL A 288 9.02 19.19 -6.31
N HIS A 289 9.30 20.03 -5.32
CA HIS A 289 8.52 20.06 -4.07
C HIS A 289 7.19 20.83 -4.25
N GLN A 290 7.20 21.89 -5.05
CA GLN A 290 6.02 22.73 -5.30
C GLN A 290 5.51 22.56 -6.74
N LEU A 291 4.22 22.28 -6.85
CA LEU A 291 3.50 22.08 -8.10
C LEU A 291 2.67 23.30 -8.45
N LYS A 292 2.83 23.78 -9.68
CA LYS A 292 1.95 24.77 -10.28
C LYS A 292 0.83 24.05 -11.01
N ILE A 293 -0.19 23.63 -10.27
CA ILE A 293 -1.37 22.95 -10.81
C ILE A 293 -2.64 23.69 -10.40
N GLN A 294 -3.67 23.59 -11.24
CA GLN A 294 -5.01 24.07 -10.90
C GLN A 294 -5.81 22.89 -10.36
N ALA A 295 -5.94 22.82 -9.03
CA ALA A 295 -6.75 21.82 -8.34
C ALA A 295 -7.85 22.51 -7.53
N ASN A 296 -8.83 21.72 -7.08
CA ASN A 296 -9.86 22.18 -6.17
C ASN A 296 -9.24 22.58 -4.81
N GLN A 297 -9.93 23.41 -4.02
CA GLN A 297 -9.49 23.66 -2.64
C GLN A 297 -10.12 22.60 -1.73
N ILE A 298 -9.32 21.65 -1.24
CA ILE A 298 -9.76 20.68 -0.21
C ILE A 298 -8.74 20.70 0.94
N PRO A 299 -9.17 20.92 2.20
CA PRO A 299 -8.25 20.90 3.35
C PRO A 299 -7.67 19.49 3.58
N SER A 300 -6.37 19.39 3.86
CA SER A 300 -5.70 18.12 4.19
C SER A 300 -6.27 17.43 5.44
N GLU A 301 -6.86 18.19 6.36
CA GLU A 301 -7.59 17.69 7.53
C GLU A 301 -8.76 16.78 7.14
N SER A 302 -9.40 17.05 5.99
CA SER A 302 -10.49 16.23 5.46
C SER A 302 -10.06 14.78 5.24
N PHE A 303 -8.81 14.55 4.81
CA PHE A 303 -8.31 13.20 4.54
C PHE A 303 -8.03 12.43 5.84
N ILE A 304 -7.28 13.02 6.78
CA ILE A 304 -6.97 12.35 8.06
C ILE A 304 -8.26 11.97 8.80
N HIS A 305 -9.24 12.88 8.85
CA HIS A 305 -10.52 12.59 9.50
C HIS A 305 -11.30 11.48 8.78
N SER A 306 -11.18 11.36 7.46
CA SER A 306 -11.84 10.29 6.68
C SER A 306 -11.34 8.87 7.01
N CYS A 307 -10.19 8.73 7.68
CA CYS A 307 -9.67 7.45 8.16
C CYS A 307 -10.32 7.00 9.49
N SER A 308 -11.04 7.90 10.17
CA SER A 308 -11.74 7.59 11.42
C SER A 308 -12.95 6.68 11.18
N ASP A 309 -13.31 5.90 12.19
CA ASP A 309 -14.47 5.01 12.16
C ASP A 309 -15.19 5.05 13.51
N GLU A 310 -16.48 5.40 13.47
CA GLU A 310 -17.37 5.40 14.65
C GLU A 310 -18.20 4.10 14.73
N PHE A 311 -17.98 3.17 13.80
CA PHE A 311 -18.64 1.86 13.73
C PHE A 311 -20.18 1.90 13.80
N ASN A 312 -20.76 3.02 13.34
CA ASN A 312 -22.21 3.25 13.28
C ASN A 312 -22.84 2.82 11.93
N THR A 313 -22.04 2.19 11.05
CA THR A 313 -22.51 1.61 9.79
C THR A 313 -22.28 0.09 9.78
N PRO A 314 -23.00 -0.69 8.94
CA PRO A 314 -22.84 -2.13 8.88
C PRO A 314 -21.55 -2.57 8.17
N PHE A 315 -20.74 -1.61 7.70
CA PHE A 315 -19.48 -1.86 7.00
C PHE A 315 -18.35 -1.12 7.72
N LEU A 316 -17.16 -1.71 7.67
CA LEU A 316 -15.94 -1.04 8.10
C LEU A 316 -15.59 0.07 7.11
N ASN A 317 -14.99 1.16 7.61
CA ASN A 317 -14.34 2.15 6.77
C ASN A 317 -13.36 1.48 5.79
N LEU A 318 -13.29 1.96 4.55
CA LEU A 318 -12.44 1.40 3.49
C LEU A 318 -10.95 1.35 3.86
N ASN A 319 -10.48 2.21 4.77
CA ASN A 319 -9.06 2.24 5.16
C ASN A 319 -8.60 0.99 5.94
N TRP A 320 -9.53 0.18 6.45
CA TRP A 320 -9.22 -1.03 7.19
C TRP A 320 -8.73 -2.17 6.30
N GLN A 321 -7.60 -2.77 6.68
CA GLN A 321 -7.05 -3.95 6.04
C GLN A 321 -6.64 -5.01 7.08
N TRP A 322 -6.81 -6.27 6.69
CA TRP A 322 -6.23 -7.43 7.36
C TRP A 322 -4.91 -7.81 6.70
N HIS A 323 -4.00 -8.46 7.43
CA HIS A 323 -2.75 -8.99 6.88
C HIS A 323 -2.88 -10.42 6.32
N ALA A 324 -4.08 -10.99 6.36
CA ALA A 324 -4.42 -12.31 5.84
C ALA A 324 -5.87 -12.31 5.36
N ASN A 325 -6.24 -13.28 4.52
CA ASN A 325 -7.62 -13.50 4.10
C ASN A 325 -8.56 -13.57 5.29
N ILE A 326 -9.59 -12.73 5.27
CA ILE A 326 -10.49 -12.54 6.41
C ILE A 326 -11.18 -13.84 6.82
N ASN A 327 -11.14 -14.14 8.11
CA ASN A 327 -12.05 -15.10 8.72
C ASN A 327 -13.23 -14.33 9.35
N PRO A 328 -14.49 -14.61 8.98
CA PRO A 328 -15.64 -13.87 9.52
C PRO A 328 -15.80 -14.02 11.05
N LYS A 329 -15.13 -15.01 11.67
CA LYS A 329 -15.13 -15.21 13.13
C LYS A 329 -14.26 -14.21 13.89
N TRP A 330 -13.38 -13.46 13.22
CA TRP A 330 -12.47 -12.52 13.90
C TRP A 330 -13.21 -11.33 14.49
N GLY A 331 -14.32 -10.91 13.90
CA GLY A 331 -15.05 -9.74 14.35
C GLY A 331 -16.11 -9.29 13.36
N SER A 332 -16.93 -8.34 13.78
CA SER A 332 -17.99 -7.75 12.95
C SER A 332 -18.37 -6.37 13.46
N PRO A 333 -18.64 -5.40 12.56
CA PRO A 333 -19.25 -4.14 12.94
C PRO A 333 -20.70 -4.36 13.38
N SER A 334 -21.16 -3.56 14.34
CA SER A 334 -22.52 -3.58 14.86
C SER A 334 -23.12 -2.17 14.81
N ALA A 335 -23.58 -1.77 13.61
CA ALA A 335 -24.10 -0.44 13.32
C ALA A 335 -25.10 0.08 14.36
N ASN A 336 -26.12 -0.73 14.68
CA ASN A 336 -27.20 -0.35 15.61
C ASN A 336 -26.74 -0.22 17.06
N LEU A 337 -25.58 -0.80 17.40
CA LEU A 337 -25.00 -0.72 18.74
C LEU A 337 -23.77 0.21 18.80
N GLY A 338 -23.30 0.72 17.66
CA GLY A 338 -22.21 1.69 17.57
C GLY A 338 -20.84 1.15 17.99
N PHE A 339 -20.51 -0.11 17.64
CA PHE A 339 -19.19 -0.67 17.93
C PHE A 339 -18.71 -1.67 16.88
N LEU A 340 -17.40 -1.89 16.84
CA LEU A 340 -16.77 -3.05 16.20
C LEU A 340 -16.44 -4.10 17.25
N ARG A 341 -16.96 -5.32 17.11
CA ARG A 341 -16.54 -6.45 17.95
C ARG A 341 -15.33 -7.13 17.33
N LEU A 342 -14.30 -7.38 18.13
CA LEU A 342 -13.20 -8.30 17.81
C LEU A 342 -13.20 -9.45 18.82
N ASN A 343 -13.24 -10.69 18.34
CA ASN A 343 -13.22 -11.87 19.18
C ASN A 343 -11.78 -12.31 19.44
N ALA A 344 -11.51 -12.81 20.65
CA ALA A 344 -10.23 -13.38 21.03
C ALA A 344 -9.93 -14.60 20.16
N TRP A 345 -9.10 -14.39 19.15
CA TRP A 345 -8.75 -15.44 18.21
C TRP A 345 -7.60 -16.28 18.74
N VAL A 346 -7.80 -17.59 18.79
CA VAL A 346 -6.79 -18.52 19.32
C VAL A 346 -5.79 -18.90 18.24
N MET A 347 -4.52 -18.60 18.51
CA MET A 347 -3.40 -18.93 17.64
C MET A 347 -2.40 -19.79 18.42
N PRO A 348 -2.58 -21.12 18.45
CA PRO A 348 -1.55 -21.98 19.01
C PRO A 348 -0.29 -21.83 18.15
N ASP A 349 0.88 -21.83 18.80
CA ASP A 349 2.19 -21.90 18.16
C ASP A 349 2.67 -20.68 17.36
N VAL A 350 2.12 -19.48 17.60
CA VAL A 350 2.72 -18.22 17.10
C VAL A 350 3.73 -17.66 18.09
N LYS A 351 4.83 -17.10 17.59
CA LYS A 351 5.88 -16.53 18.44
C LYS A 351 5.52 -15.15 18.97
N ASN A 352 4.85 -14.36 18.15
CA ASN A 352 4.54 -12.96 18.41
C ASN A 352 3.44 -12.49 17.41
N LEU A 353 2.95 -11.26 17.54
CA LEU A 353 1.88 -10.73 16.68
C LEU A 353 2.21 -10.66 15.18
N TRP A 354 3.49 -10.74 14.77
CA TRP A 354 3.86 -10.78 13.35
C TRP A 354 3.26 -11.96 12.59
N GLU A 355 3.01 -13.08 13.26
CA GLU A 355 2.46 -14.30 12.65
C GLU A 355 0.92 -14.37 12.77
N VAL A 356 0.30 -13.37 13.39
CA VAL A 356 -1.14 -13.37 13.71
C VAL A 356 -1.97 -12.80 12.54
N PRO A 357 -3.00 -13.52 12.06
CA PRO A 357 -3.79 -13.09 10.90
C PRO A 357 -4.85 -12.03 11.23
N ASN A 358 -5.38 -12.02 12.46
CA ASN A 358 -6.52 -11.20 12.85
C ASN A 358 -6.11 -9.82 13.43
N LEU A 359 -5.15 -9.17 12.79
CA LEU A 359 -4.82 -7.77 13.07
C LEU A 359 -5.60 -6.89 12.09
N LEU A 360 -6.47 -6.03 12.61
CA LEU A 360 -7.22 -5.07 11.81
C LEU A 360 -6.49 -3.73 11.83
N LEU A 361 -5.89 -3.33 10.71
CA LEU A 361 -4.91 -2.25 10.66
C LEU A 361 -5.21 -1.26 9.53
N GLN A 362 -4.89 0.02 9.74
CA GLN A 362 -4.86 1.08 8.73
C GLN A 362 -3.44 1.57 8.48
N LYS A 363 -3.18 2.06 7.27
CA LYS A 363 -1.94 2.76 6.92
C LYS A 363 -1.81 4.06 7.72
N PHE A 364 -0.59 4.55 7.91
CA PHE A 364 -0.40 5.90 8.43
C PHE A 364 -0.94 6.92 7.42
N PRO A 365 -1.86 7.83 7.83
CA PRO A 365 -2.49 8.77 6.91
C PRO A 365 -1.67 10.05 6.68
N ALA A 366 -0.62 10.25 7.48
CA ALA A 366 0.26 11.41 7.46
C ALA A 366 1.54 11.15 8.27
N GLU A 367 2.48 12.10 8.23
CA GLU A 367 3.72 12.03 9.02
C GLU A 367 3.54 12.50 10.47
N ASN A 368 2.50 13.27 10.77
CA ASN A 368 2.20 13.77 12.11
C ASN A 368 0.71 13.58 12.37
N PHE A 369 0.36 12.67 13.29
CA PHE A 369 -1.02 12.37 13.63
C PHE A 369 -1.12 11.74 15.02
N SER A 370 -2.35 11.62 15.52
CA SER A 370 -2.65 10.78 16.66
C SER A 370 -3.84 9.88 16.38
N VAL A 371 -3.87 8.74 17.05
CA VAL A 371 -5.00 7.81 17.05
C VAL A 371 -5.50 7.68 18.47
N GLU A 372 -6.82 7.70 18.62
CA GLU A 372 -7.51 7.44 19.87
C GLU A 372 -8.56 6.33 19.65
N THR A 373 -8.82 5.52 20.69
CA THR A 373 -9.90 4.52 20.69
C THR A 373 -10.42 4.26 22.10
N LYS A 374 -11.67 3.80 22.22
CA LYS A 374 -12.25 3.25 23.46
C LYS A 374 -12.58 1.77 23.25
N LEU A 375 -12.14 0.95 24.18
CA LEU A 375 -12.35 -0.50 24.19
C LEU A 375 -13.15 -0.91 25.42
N ASP A 376 -14.30 -1.54 25.23
CA ASP A 376 -15.09 -2.21 26.27
C ASP A 376 -14.69 -3.68 26.35
N LEU A 377 -14.38 -4.14 27.57
CA LEU A 377 -13.59 -5.34 27.81
C LEU A 377 -14.46 -6.51 28.23
N PHE A 378 -14.43 -7.59 27.44
CA PHE A 378 -15.13 -8.85 27.72
C PHE A 378 -14.17 -10.05 27.57
N LEU A 379 -12.93 -9.86 27.99
CA LEU A 379 -11.90 -10.91 27.99
C LEU A 379 -12.27 -11.96 29.06
N LYS A 380 -12.09 -13.24 28.74
CA LYS A 380 -12.59 -14.33 29.59
C LYS A 380 -11.48 -15.24 30.06
N GLU A 381 -10.57 -15.58 29.17
CA GLU A 381 -9.54 -16.59 29.42
C GLU A 381 -8.19 -15.97 29.76
N PRO A 382 -7.37 -16.61 30.61
CA PRO A 382 -5.97 -16.29 30.75
C PRO A 382 -5.25 -16.28 29.40
N GLY A 383 -4.56 -15.19 29.09
CA GLY A 383 -3.87 -14.97 27.82
C GLY A 383 -4.72 -14.26 26.77
N ASP A 384 -6.01 -14.01 27.02
CA ASP A 384 -6.80 -13.08 26.20
C ASP A 384 -6.15 -11.70 26.27
N LYS A 385 -5.91 -11.08 25.11
CA LYS A 385 -5.32 -9.75 25.02
C LYS A 385 -5.85 -8.95 23.84
N THR A 386 -5.92 -7.64 24.03
CA THR A 386 -6.40 -6.66 23.05
C THR A 386 -5.66 -5.34 23.22
N GLY A 387 -5.62 -4.50 22.20
CA GLY A 387 -5.03 -3.17 22.35
C GLY A 387 -4.93 -2.35 21.09
N LEU A 388 -4.35 -1.16 21.26
CA LEU A 388 -3.95 -0.26 20.19
C LEU A 388 -2.51 -0.56 19.79
N LEU A 389 -2.33 -1.00 18.54
CA LEU A 389 -1.07 -1.52 18.01
C LEU A 389 -0.47 -0.55 16.98
N ILE A 390 0.85 -0.36 17.04
CA ILE A 390 1.67 0.14 15.93
C ILE A 390 2.49 -1.04 15.41
N MET A 391 2.27 -1.42 14.16
CA MET A 391 2.78 -2.65 13.53
C MET A 391 3.76 -2.34 12.41
N GLY A 392 4.94 -2.94 12.48
CA GLY A 392 6.01 -2.94 11.48
C GLY A 392 6.91 -4.15 11.70
N SER A 393 8.13 -4.17 11.14
CA SER A 393 9.11 -5.25 11.43
C SER A 393 9.39 -5.40 12.92
N ASP A 394 9.25 -4.28 13.63
CA ASP A 394 9.09 -4.18 15.07
C ASP A 394 7.67 -3.67 15.35
N TYR A 395 7.12 -4.01 16.51
CA TYR A 395 5.83 -3.46 16.93
C TYR A 395 5.80 -3.09 18.41
N ALA A 396 4.84 -2.24 18.75
CA ALA A 396 4.48 -1.95 20.13
C ALA A 396 2.97 -1.77 20.26
N TYR A 397 2.43 -2.16 21.41
CA TYR A 397 1.03 -1.92 21.73
C TYR A 397 0.86 -1.54 23.20
N VAL A 398 -0.13 -0.69 23.44
CA VAL A 398 -0.75 -0.51 24.75
C VAL A 398 -2.10 -1.21 24.73
N GLY A 399 -2.45 -1.93 25.79
CA GLY A 399 -3.65 -2.76 25.77
C GLY A 399 -3.96 -3.42 27.09
N ILE A 400 -4.92 -4.34 27.06
CA ILE A 400 -5.33 -5.15 28.21
C ILE A 400 -4.95 -6.60 27.94
N GLU A 401 -4.34 -7.24 28.93
CA GLU A 401 -4.11 -8.67 28.96
C GLU A 401 -4.79 -9.25 30.19
N ARG A 402 -5.59 -10.30 29.98
CA ARG A 402 -6.21 -11.06 31.05
C ARG A 402 -5.23 -12.10 31.55
N LYS A 403 -4.84 -11.98 32.81
CA LYS A 403 -4.18 -13.05 33.56
C LYS A 403 -5.23 -13.76 34.39
N GLU A 404 -4.92 -14.97 34.86
CA GLU A 404 -5.76 -15.79 35.76
C GLU A 404 -7.24 -15.34 35.82
N THR A 405 -7.58 -14.45 36.75
CA THR A 405 -8.92 -13.86 36.86
C THR A 405 -8.98 -12.34 36.68
N ALA A 406 -7.84 -11.67 36.49
CA ALA A 406 -7.72 -10.21 36.54
C ALA A 406 -7.17 -9.63 35.23
N ASN A 407 -7.66 -8.44 34.88
CA ASN A 407 -7.19 -7.69 33.73
C ASN A 407 -6.00 -6.81 34.14
N PHE A 408 -5.02 -6.71 33.27
CA PHE A 408 -3.86 -5.85 33.44
C PHE A 408 -3.72 -4.94 32.23
N LEU A 409 -3.50 -3.66 32.47
CA LEU A 409 -3.04 -2.75 31.43
C LEU A 409 -1.56 -3.03 31.19
N VAL A 410 -1.20 -3.30 29.94
CA VAL A 410 0.16 -3.63 29.53
C VAL A 410 0.64 -2.68 28.45
N TYR A 411 1.93 -2.36 28.49
CA TYR A 411 2.66 -1.82 27.35
C TYR A 411 3.75 -2.82 26.96
N LYS A 412 3.68 -3.31 25.73
CA LYS A 412 4.65 -4.28 25.21
C LYS A 412 5.30 -3.78 23.93
N THR A 413 6.56 -4.15 23.77
CA THR A 413 7.32 -3.98 22.53
C THR A 413 7.80 -5.33 22.03
N CYS A 414 8.03 -5.45 20.72
CA CYS A 414 8.65 -6.62 20.12
C CYS A 414 9.62 -6.13 19.04
N LEU A 415 10.89 -6.01 19.42
CA LEU A 415 11.97 -5.63 18.51
C LEU A 415 12.49 -6.87 17.78
N GLY A 416 12.56 -6.82 16.45
CA GLY A 416 12.86 -7.96 15.59
C GLY A 416 11.72 -8.98 15.57
N ALA A 417 10.47 -8.51 15.53
CA ALA A 417 9.29 -9.39 15.47
C ALA A 417 9.33 -10.29 14.23
N ASP A 418 9.74 -9.73 13.10
CA ASP A 418 9.97 -10.43 11.83
C ASP A 418 11.05 -11.52 11.89
N LYS A 419 11.93 -11.47 12.89
CA LYS A 419 12.98 -12.46 13.19
C LYS A 419 12.53 -13.45 14.28
N GLY A 420 11.26 -13.44 14.66
CA GLY A 420 10.69 -14.34 15.66
C GLY A 420 11.14 -14.04 17.10
N LYS A 421 11.55 -12.80 17.40
CA LYS A 421 11.83 -12.40 18.79
C LYS A 421 10.53 -12.35 19.62
N PRO A 422 10.60 -12.62 20.93
CA PRO A 422 9.41 -12.58 21.78
C PRO A 422 9.00 -11.13 22.12
N GLU A 423 7.76 -10.96 22.58
CA GLU A 423 7.31 -9.73 23.22
C GLU A 423 8.08 -9.45 24.51
N GLN A 424 8.33 -8.17 24.78
CA GLN A 424 8.86 -7.67 26.04
C GLN A 424 7.82 -6.79 26.72
N THR A 425 7.49 -7.10 27.97
CA THR A 425 6.63 -6.26 28.80
C THR A 425 7.45 -5.11 29.36
N MET A 426 7.13 -3.89 28.94
CA MET A 426 7.81 -2.68 29.40
C MET A 426 7.16 -2.13 30.67
N PHE A 427 5.84 -2.27 30.76
CA PHE A 427 5.04 -1.83 31.90
C PHE A 427 3.77 -2.67 32.02
N GLU A 428 3.33 -2.86 33.25
CA GLU A 428 2.09 -3.56 33.58
C GLU A 428 1.52 -3.07 34.90
N ILE A 429 0.21 -2.80 34.95
CA ILE A 429 -0.54 -2.51 36.19
C ILE A 429 -1.90 -3.22 36.20
N PRO A 430 -2.45 -3.54 37.38
CA PRO A 430 -3.83 -4.00 37.51
C PRO A 430 -4.81 -3.01 36.85
N TRP A 431 -5.83 -3.53 36.18
CA TRP A 431 -6.87 -2.75 35.54
C TRP A 431 -8.26 -3.25 35.95
N GLU A 432 -8.96 -2.45 36.75
CA GLU A 432 -10.26 -2.82 37.35
C GLU A 432 -11.46 -2.20 36.60
N HIS A 433 -11.22 -1.36 35.61
CA HIS A 433 -12.28 -0.73 34.83
C HIS A 433 -12.77 -1.65 33.70
N GLU A 434 -14.07 -1.60 33.41
CA GLU A 434 -14.72 -2.37 32.34
C GLU A 434 -14.34 -1.88 30.93
N SER A 435 -13.76 -0.69 30.83
CA SER A 435 -13.32 -0.10 29.57
C SER A 435 -11.95 0.57 29.71
N VAL A 436 -11.31 0.83 28.58
CA VAL A 436 -10.04 1.56 28.51
C VAL A 436 -10.04 2.50 27.29
N LEU A 437 -9.52 3.70 27.50
CA LEU A 437 -9.20 4.66 26.45
C LEU A 437 -7.71 4.55 26.13
N LEU A 438 -7.38 4.34 24.86
CA LEU A 438 -6.01 4.20 24.39
C LEU A 438 -5.70 5.27 23.35
N LYS A 439 -4.48 5.79 23.37
CA LYS A 439 -4.01 6.79 22.43
C LYS A 439 -2.57 6.54 22.03
N VAL A 440 -2.22 6.91 20.80
CA VAL A 440 -0.83 7.03 20.34
C VAL A 440 -0.68 8.32 19.55
N ASN A 441 0.41 9.04 19.80
CA ASN A 441 0.83 10.19 19.00
C ASN A 441 2.06 9.76 18.18
N VAL A 442 2.02 10.00 16.87
CA VAL A 442 3.12 9.72 15.95
C VAL A 442 3.64 11.05 15.40
N ASN A 443 4.93 11.30 15.56
CA ASN A 443 5.58 12.52 15.08
C ASN A 443 6.30 12.29 13.73
N PRO A 444 6.79 13.34 13.04
CA PRO A 444 7.47 13.22 11.75
C PRO A 444 8.72 12.32 11.75
N GLU A 445 9.36 12.14 12.90
CA GLU A 445 10.48 11.19 13.01
C GLU A 445 9.99 9.73 13.04
N GLY A 446 8.71 9.46 13.24
CA GLY A 446 8.14 8.11 13.43
C GLY A 446 8.21 7.61 14.87
N ASN A 447 8.42 8.50 15.84
CA ASN A 447 8.34 8.17 17.26
C ASN A 447 6.87 8.10 17.69
N CYS A 448 6.53 7.04 18.40
CA CYS A 448 5.19 6.69 18.86
C CYS A 448 5.12 6.83 20.38
N LYS A 449 4.33 7.80 20.85
CA LYS A 449 4.08 8.02 22.28
C LYS A 449 2.69 7.55 22.64
N PHE A 450 2.63 6.41 23.34
CA PHE A 450 1.39 5.83 23.82
C PHE A 450 0.90 6.49 25.11
N SER A 451 -0.41 6.51 25.28
CA SER A 451 -1.07 6.91 26.52
C SER A 451 -2.37 6.16 26.73
N PHE A 452 -2.85 6.13 27.96
CA PHE A 452 -4.09 5.45 28.34
C PHE A 452 -4.90 6.27 29.34
N SER A 453 -6.19 5.97 29.48
CA SER A 453 -7.03 6.47 30.54
C SER A 453 -8.23 5.57 30.83
N SER A 454 -8.83 5.72 32.00
CA SER A 454 -10.16 5.18 32.32
C SER A 454 -11.28 6.20 32.08
N THR A 455 -10.93 7.46 31.82
CA THR A 455 -11.89 8.56 31.57
C THR A 455 -11.38 9.47 30.47
N THR A 456 -12.25 10.25 29.83
CA THR A 456 -11.86 11.12 28.70
C THR A 456 -11.00 12.33 29.09
N ALA A 457 -10.85 12.62 30.39
CA ALA A 457 -10.19 13.84 30.86
C ALA A 457 -8.68 13.69 31.13
N ASN A 458 -8.18 12.48 31.41
CA ASN A 458 -6.87 12.31 32.05
C ASN A 458 -6.02 11.19 31.42
N TYR A 459 -5.42 11.45 30.25
CA TYR A 459 -4.48 10.51 29.64
C TYR A 459 -3.14 10.48 30.38
N GLN A 460 -2.71 9.30 30.80
CA GLN A 460 -1.39 9.03 31.36
C GLN A 460 -0.44 8.62 30.23
N SER A 461 0.67 9.35 30.07
CA SER A 461 1.70 9.03 29.07
C SER A 461 2.54 7.83 29.51
N ILE A 462 2.88 6.98 28.55
CA ILE A 462 3.76 5.82 28.77
C ILE A 462 5.17 6.15 28.26
N THR A 463 6.17 5.69 28.99
CA THR A 463 7.59 5.72 28.60
C THR A 463 8.20 4.32 28.67
N PRO A 464 9.20 3.99 27.84
CA PRO A 464 9.78 4.82 26.77
C PRO A 464 8.88 4.91 25.51
N GLU A 465 9.13 5.91 24.67
CA GLU A 465 8.54 5.99 23.33
C GLU A 465 9.02 4.83 22.45
N PHE A 466 8.20 4.44 21.47
CA PHE A 466 8.54 3.40 20.49
C PHE A 466 8.91 4.02 19.15
N LYS A 467 9.93 3.51 18.48
CA LYS A 467 10.28 3.94 17.12
C LYS A 467 9.59 3.03 16.09
N ALA A 468 8.61 3.54 15.35
CA ALA A 468 7.97 2.77 14.29
C ALA A 468 9.01 2.33 13.25
N GLN A 469 8.87 1.08 12.79
CA GLN A 469 9.67 0.51 11.71
C GLN A 469 8.77 0.20 10.51
N PRO A 470 9.28 0.24 9.27
CA PRO A 470 8.54 -0.27 8.12
C PRO A 470 8.19 -1.76 8.29
N GLY A 471 7.11 -2.19 7.65
CA GLY A 471 6.87 -3.62 7.41
C GLY A 471 7.72 -4.13 6.24
N ARG A 472 7.44 -5.35 5.77
CA ARG A 472 8.10 -5.89 4.56
C ARG A 472 7.44 -5.30 3.32
N TRP A 473 8.11 -4.37 2.65
CA TRP A 473 7.65 -3.63 1.47
C TRP A 473 6.46 -2.68 1.68
N ILE A 474 6.05 -2.49 2.93
CA ILE A 474 4.96 -1.59 3.34
C ILE A 474 5.44 -0.67 4.46
N GLY A 475 4.76 0.45 4.63
CA GLY A 475 4.89 1.31 5.81
C GLY A 475 4.39 0.62 7.09
N ALA A 476 4.65 1.27 8.21
CA ALA A 476 4.02 0.92 9.48
C ALA A 476 2.51 1.14 9.39
N LYS A 477 1.77 0.36 10.17
CA LYS A 477 0.32 0.46 10.28
C LYS A 477 -0.11 0.58 11.72
N CYS A 478 -1.31 1.09 11.95
CA CYS A 478 -1.90 1.18 13.28
C CYS A 478 -3.28 0.53 13.32
N GLY A 479 -3.71 0.03 14.46
CA GLY A 479 -5.06 -0.54 14.56
C GLY A 479 -5.27 -1.37 15.81
N LEU A 480 -6.17 -2.34 15.69
CA LEU A 480 -6.70 -3.12 16.80
C LEU A 480 -6.53 -4.62 16.56
N PHE A 481 -6.44 -5.37 17.64
CA PHE A 481 -6.40 -6.83 17.63
C PHE A 481 -7.09 -7.39 18.88
N CYS A 482 -7.56 -8.63 18.80
CA CYS A 482 -7.97 -9.39 19.98
C CYS A 482 -7.55 -10.86 19.80
N THR A 483 -6.68 -11.35 20.66
CA THR A 483 -6.12 -12.71 20.57
C THR A 483 -6.31 -13.44 21.89
N GLY A 484 -6.37 -14.77 21.85
CA GLY A 484 -6.40 -15.60 23.05
C GLY A 484 -5.49 -16.82 22.91
N ASN A 485 -5.29 -17.54 24.00
CA ASN A 485 -4.46 -18.75 24.03
C ASN A 485 -5.28 -20.04 24.24
N ILE A 486 -6.51 -19.91 24.75
CA ILE A 486 -7.33 -21.03 25.17
C ILE A 486 -8.55 -21.12 24.26
N LYS A 487 -8.73 -22.27 23.61
CA LYS A 487 -9.92 -22.54 22.79
C LYS A 487 -11.09 -22.92 23.70
N THR A 488 -12.14 -22.11 23.65
CA THR A 488 -13.40 -22.36 24.38
C THR A 488 -14.58 -22.37 23.41
N ASN A 489 -15.77 -22.70 23.92
CA ASN A 489 -17.05 -22.53 23.20
C ASN A 489 -17.67 -21.13 23.42
N ASP A 490 -17.00 -20.27 24.18
CA ASP A 490 -17.43 -18.92 24.54
C ASP A 490 -16.20 -18.01 24.66
N ALA A 491 -15.63 -17.63 23.51
CA ALA A 491 -14.40 -16.86 23.46
C ALA A 491 -14.58 -15.47 24.09
N GLY A 492 -13.52 -14.95 24.70
CA GLY A 492 -13.45 -13.54 25.08
C GLY A 492 -13.56 -12.62 23.86
N TYR A 493 -13.90 -11.36 24.08
CA TYR A 493 -13.96 -10.36 23.01
C TYR A 493 -13.75 -8.94 23.55
N VAL A 494 -13.63 -8.00 22.62
CA VAL A 494 -13.64 -6.56 22.89
C VAL A 494 -14.63 -5.89 21.95
N ASN A 495 -15.31 -4.84 22.43
CA ASN A 495 -16.04 -3.93 21.56
C ASN A 495 -15.25 -2.62 21.50
N ALA A 496 -14.86 -2.20 20.30
CA ALA A 496 -14.30 -0.89 20.06
C ALA A 496 -15.43 0.09 19.70
N ASP A 497 -15.63 1.14 20.48
CA ASP A 497 -16.70 2.12 20.22
C ASP A 497 -16.35 2.98 19.00
N TRP A 498 -15.09 3.35 18.86
CA TRP A 498 -14.59 4.22 17.80
C TRP A 498 -13.08 4.09 17.67
N PHE A 499 -12.57 4.47 16.50
CA PHE A 499 -11.15 4.57 16.18
C PHE A 499 -10.94 5.88 15.42
N ARG A 500 -10.35 6.88 16.07
CA ARG A 500 -10.29 8.25 15.56
C ARG A 500 -8.87 8.64 15.21
N PHE A 501 -8.69 9.11 13.98
CA PHE A 501 -7.49 9.83 13.57
C PHE A 501 -7.69 11.32 13.79
N LEU A 502 -6.71 11.93 14.46
CA LEU A 502 -6.69 13.35 14.76
C LEU A 502 -5.38 13.94 14.26
N LYS A 503 -5.45 15.09 13.60
CA LYS A 503 -4.26 15.86 13.25
C LYS A 503 -3.65 16.45 14.52
N THR A 504 -2.36 16.23 14.70
CA THR A 504 -1.57 16.89 15.75
C THR A 504 -1.09 18.24 15.22
N LYS A 505 -1.15 19.27 16.09
CA LYS A 505 -0.72 20.64 15.75
C LYS A 505 0.78 20.72 15.55
#